data_AF-A0A164IUQ1-F1
#
_entry.id   AF-A0A164IUQ1-F1
#
_cell.length_a   1.000
_cell.length_b   1.000
_cell.length_c   1.000
_cell.angle_alpha   90.00
_cell.angle_beta   90.00
_cell.angle_gamma   90.00
#
_symmetry.space_group_name_H-M   'P 1'
#
loop_
_entity.id
_entity.type
_entity.pdbx_description
1 polymer ?
#
loop_
_entity_poly.entity_id
_entity_poly.type
_entity_poly.pdbx_seq_one_letter_code
_entity_poly.pdbx_strand_id
1 'polypeptide(L)'
;MAIFKKWLLTSLMAVTLVFVSFANTVHITFAEGNTAKLAIIGESQKGIMLCPKEEQIKDGETALSLLQKVMGDKVEAETMSFGTYVKGIDGLMAGATSGWLYDVNDKSAEVGADSYKLKSGDVVVFRFVSDWSNMSQETLQQTLDKFGTCKTVEEPKTDDPKQEKPEEPKTDDPKQEKPEEPKTDDPKQEKPEQPKQENIQVPAAQVNEAISKTSEKMLQDGIESDWVALGLSRSGKNVPIEAKLNYVKAVTEKVEKRINRFSATDLARTIIMMNAMNADPKMVGEHNLVQKLYESDKVNSVTGYTFALLAFDTKKYEVPVNSKWNRVALVEALINAQHTDGGWTYDSASSKDSASSVDVTGMVLSALAPYQDRADVKPAVQKAVAYLYNEQLENGGFSADGQENSNSAAQAIIGLSLVKDVDQNRLHKAVQNLLSYQLPNGEFKWLPGDQNGSGMATEQALLALIQFKELGKSIYDWSNVVIDEVIKPKPIEQPEKIVEPENNVVDKEVTEEPEEQKQVQQETKDDNLKVVVDNEPVKNKKSGNGSMLPKTGASSHSAATEVGMGVLCIASAYVLWRRKAA
;
A
#
# COMPACT_ATOMS: atom_id res chain seq x y z
N MET A 1 -83.91 12.60 -48.75
CA MET A 1 -82.78 11.78 -49.28
C MET A 1 -81.52 12.61 -49.61
N ALA A 2 -81.39 13.83 -49.08
CA ALA A 2 -80.24 14.74 -49.27
C ALA A 2 -79.51 15.09 -47.96
N ILE A 3 -79.82 14.41 -46.85
CA ILE A 3 -79.23 14.72 -45.52
C ILE A 3 -78.34 13.57 -45.01
N PHE A 4 -78.55 12.34 -45.47
CA PHE A 4 -77.74 11.17 -45.06
C PHE A 4 -76.42 10.98 -45.82
N LYS A 5 -76.19 11.68 -46.94
CA LYS A 5 -74.91 11.64 -47.68
C LYS A 5 -73.89 12.70 -47.23
N LYS A 6 -74.31 13.72 -46.47
CA LYS A 6 -73.39 14.73 -45.90
C LYS A 6 -72.78 14.32 -44.55
N TRP A 7 -73.37 13.33 -43.88
CA TRP A 7 -72.89 12.81 -42.58
C TRP A 7 -71.98 11.58 -42.67
N LEU A 8 -71.88 10.94 -43.85
CA LEU A 8 -70.96 9.81 -44.05
C LEU A 8 -69.59 10.27 -44.56
N LEU A 9 -69.52 11.40 -45.29
CA LEU A 9 -68.27 11.94 -45.84
C LEU A 9 -67.50 12.83 -44.85
N THR A 10 -68.17 13.48 -43.89
CA THR A 10 -67.49 14.14 -42.76
C THR A 10 -67.05 13.15 -41.68
N SER A 11 -67.69 11.98 -41.60
CA SER A 11 -67.25 10.90 -40.70
C SER A 11 -66.05 10.13 -41.27
N LEU A 12 -65.98 9.91 -42.59
CA LEU A 12 -64.82 9.25 -43.21
C LEU A 12 -63.54 10.12 -43.25
N MET A 13 -63.69 11.45 -43.25
CA MET A 13 -62.57 12.41 -43.17
C MET A 13 -62.16 12.76 -41.73
N ALA A 14 -63.00 12.48 -40.73
CA ALA A 14 -62.64 12.53 -39.32
C ALA A 14 -62.03 11.20 -38.83
N VAL A 15 -62.40 10.06 -39.41
CA VAL A 15 -61.81 8.75 -39.05
C VAL A 15 -60.48 8.47 -39.77
N THR A 16 -60.15 9.17 -40.86
CA THR A 16 -58.78 9.19 -41.43
C THR A 16 -57.86 10.24 -40.78
N LEU A 17 -58.40 11.18 -40.00
CA LEU A 17 -57.62 12.10 -39.15
C LEU A 17 -57.54 11.67 -37.67
N VAL A 18 -58.28 10.63 -37.27
CA VAL A 18 -58.18 9.99 -35.94
C VAL A 18 -57.48 8.63 -35.98
N PHE A 19 -57.29 8.02 -37.16
CA PHE A 19 -56.38 6.86 -37.33
C PHE A 19 -54.94 7.21 -37.73
N VAL A 20 -54.59 8.51 -37.81
CA VAL A 20 -53.19 8.97 -37.84
C VAL A 20 -52.75 9.54 -36.48
N SER A 21 -53.66 9.67 -35.50
CA SER A 21 -53.36 10.14 -34.14
C SER A 21 -53.35 9.02 -33.07
N PHE A 22 -53.52 7.76 -33.46
CA PHE A 22 -53.29 6.58 -32.62
C PHE A 22 -52.50 5.47 -33.36
N ALA A 23 -51.72 5.84 -34.39
CA ALA A 23 -50.52 5.07 -34.66
C ALA A 23 -49.63 5.32 -33.44
N ASN A 24 -49.54 4.31 -32.57
CA ASN A 24 -48.75 4.30 -31.36
C ASN A 24 -47.62 5.33 -31.45
N THR A 25 -47.85 6.49 -30.84
CA THR A 25 -46.81 7.17 -30.12
C THR A 25 -46.46 6.22 -28.97
N VAL A 26 -45.81 5.10 -29.30
CA VAL A 26 -44.52 4.88 -28.67
C VAL A 26 -43.89 6.21 -28.94
N HIS A 27 -43.83 7.05 -27.91
CA HIS A 27 -42.66 7.87 -27.79
C HIS A 27 -41.51 6.86 -27.87
N ILE A 28 -41.13 6.50 -29.10
CA ILE A 28 -39.74 6.56 -29.48
C ILE A 28 -39.49 8.08 -29.33
N THR A 29 -39.41 8.52 -28.07
CA THR A 29 -38.13 9.00 -27.59
C THR A 29 -37.16 8.16 -28.39
N PHE A 30 -36.65 8.74 -29.46
CA PHE A 30 -35.27 8.47 -29.77
C PHE A 30 -34.63 8.77 -28.42
N ALA A 31 -34.51 7.73 -27.59
CA ALA A 31 -33.65 7.78 -26.44
C ALA A 31 -32.40 8.29 -27.11
N GLU A 32 -32.03 9.54 -26.80
CA GLU A 32 -30.68 10.02 -27.06
C GLU A 32 -29.82 8.83 -26.71
N GLY A 33 -29.22 8.23 -27.76
CA GLY A 33 -28.92 6.80 -27.78
C GLY A 33 -28.32 6.42 -26.45
N ASN A 34 -28.87 5.42 -25.77
CA ASN A 34 -28.29 4.96 -24.51
C ASN A 34 -26.94 4.35 -24.87
N THR A 35 -25.93 5.18 -25.03
CA THR A 35 -24.61 4.84 -25.58
C THR A 35 -23.55 5.26 -24.59
N ALA A 36 -22.44 4.56 -24.59
CA ALA A 36 -21.24 4.93 -23.85
C ALA A 36 -20.04 4.82 -24.79
N LYS A 37 -18.99 5.59 -24.51
CA LYS A 37 -17.73 5.53 -25.26
C LYS A 37 -16.70 4.73 -24.48
N LEU A 38 -15.91 3.92 -25.19
CA LEU A 38 -14.78 3.18 -24.63
C LEU A 38 -13.48 3.62 -25.31
N ALA A 39 -12.45 3.94 -24.52
CA ALA A 39 -11.08 4.13 -24.99
C ALA A 39 -10.10 3.24 -24.20
N ILE A 40 -9.01 2.82 -24.84
CA ILE A 40 -7.99 1.95 -24.22
C ILE A 40 -6.60 2.50 -24.53
N ILE A 41 -5.83 2.73 -23.48
CA ILE A 41 -4.52 3.37 -23.52
C ILE A 41 -3.52 2.43 -22.84
N GLY A 42 -2.49 1.99 -23.56
CA GLY A 42 -1.57 0.95 -23.09
C GLY A 42 -0.20 1.44 -22.57
N GLU A 43 0.10 2.74 -22.69
CA GLU A 43 1.35 3.47 -22.35
C GLU A 43 2.73 2.75 -22.39
N SER A 44 3.73 3.41 -23.01
CA SER A 44 5.13 2.99 -23.23
C SER A 44 5.39 1.73 -24.07
N GLN A 45 4.48 0.76 -24.11
CA GLN A 45 4.63 -0.48 -24.89
C GLN A 45 3.71 -0.57 -26.12
N LYS A 46 2.50 0.01 -26.09
CA LYS A 46 1.52 -0.07 -27.21
C LYS A 46 0.83 1.25 -27.61
N GLY A 47 0.98 2.34 -26.86
CA GLY A 47 0.32 3.63 -27.18
C GLY A 47 -1.21 3.59 -27.00
N ILE A 48 -1.96 4.36 -27.81
CA ILE A 48 -3.43 4.28 -27.82
C ILE A 48 -3.85 2.99 -28.53
N MET A 49 -4.41 2.05 -27.77
CA MET A 49 -4.84 0.74 -28.25
C MET A 49 -6.25 0.77 -28.84
N LEU A 50 -7.10 1.69 -28.38
CA LEU A 50 -8.42 1.95 -28.91
C LEU A 50 -8.77 3.45 -28.77
N CYS A 51 -8.95 4.15 -29.88
CA CYS A 51 -9.53 5.50 -29.86
C CYS A 51 -10.99 5.44 -29.35
N PRO A 52 -11.52 6.53 -28.75
CA PRO A 52 -12.87 6.53 -28.18
C PRO A 52 -13.92 6.01 -29.18
N LYS A 53 -14.49 4.85 -28.88
CA LYS A 53 -15.48 4.17 -29.70
C LYS A 53 -16.83 4.20 -29.00
N GLU A 54 -17.85 4.74 -29.66
CA GLU A 54 -19.20 4.76 -29.14
C GLU A 54 -19.91 3.42 -29.36
N GLU A 55 -20.60 2.94 -28.33
CA GLU A 55 -21.33 1.68 -28.32
C GLU A 55 -22.68 1.84 -27.62
N GLN A 56 -23.69 1.11 -28.11
CA GLN A 56 -24.99 1.04 -27.46
C GLN A 56 -24.88 0.28 -26.13
N ILE A 57 -25.51 0.77 -25.08
CA ILE A 57 -25.58 0.15 -23.76
C ILE A 57 -27.03 -0.15 -23.37
N LYS A 58 -27.21 -1.14 -22.49
CA LYS A 58 -28.51 -1.48 -21.88
C LYS A 58 -28.49 -1.13 -20.40
N ASP A 59 -29.67 -0.95 -19.83
CA ASP A 59 -29.81 -0.69 -18.40
C ASP A 59 -29.19 -1.82 -17.57
N GLY A 60 -28.26 -1.44 -16.69
CA GLY A 60 -27.53 -2.37 -15.84
C GLY A 60 -26.23 -2.91 -16.44
N GLU A 61 -25.86 -2.55 -17.68
CA GLU A 61 -24.52 -2.81 -18.20
C GLU A 61 -23.47 -2.03 -17.39
N THR A 62 -22.27 -2.60 -17.30
CA THR A 62 -21.17 -2.13 -16.46
C THR A 62 -19.95 -1.78 -17.30
N ALA A 63 -18.99 -1.08 -16.70
CA ALA A 63 -17.72 -0.75 -17.37
C ALA A 63 -17.00 -2.02 -17.88
N LEU A 64 -17.04 -3.12 -17.11
CA LEU A 64 -16.49 -4.42 -17.51
C LEU A 64 -17.27 -5.04 -18.67
N SER A 65 -18.62 -5.03 -18.63
CA SER A 65 -19.39 -5.61 -19.73
C SER A 65 -19.23 -4.83 -21.04
N LEU A 66 -19.08 -3.50 -20.97
CA LEU A 66 -18.75 -2.66 -22.13
C LEU A 66 -17.36 -3.01 -22.68
N LEU A 67 -16.35 -3.15 -21.81
CA LEU A 67 -15.01 -3.56 -22.23
C LEU A 67 -15.02 -4.93 -22.91
N GLN A 68 -15.67 -5.93 -22.30
CA GLN A 68 -15.80 -7.28 -22.86
C GLN A 68 -16.61 -7.30 -24.17
N LYS A 69 -17.62 -6.44 -24.31
CA LYS A 69 -18.39 -6.30 -25.55
C LYS A 69 -17.54 -5.77 -26.70
N VAL A 70 -16.63 -4.83 -26.43
CA VAL A 70 -15.79 -4.22 -27.48
C VAL A 70 -14.55 -5.06 -27.79
N MET A 71 -13.92 -5.64 -26.76
CA MET A 71 -12.63 -6.35 -26.88
C MET A 71 -12.76 -7.87 -26.91
N GLY A 72 -13.92 -8.43 -26.57
CA GLY A 72 -14.20 -9.86 -26.65
C GLY A 72 -13.29 -10.70 -25.75
N ASP A 73 -12.71 -11.75 -26.35
CA ASP A 73 -11.79 -12.71 -25.72
C ASP A 73 -10.41 -12.14 -25.38
N LYS A 74 -10.14 -10.89 -25.78
CA LYS A 74 -8.89 -10.18 -25.47
C LYS A 74 -8.86 -9.58 -24.07
N VAL A 75 -9.92 -9.76 -23.27
CA VAL A 75 -10.00 -9.25 -21.90
C VAL A 75 -9.75 -10.38 -20.92
N GLU A 76 -8.71 -10.24 -20.12
CA GLU A 76 -8.44 -11.13 -18.99
C GLU A 76 -8.80 -10.42 -17.69
N ALA A 77 -9.66 -11.05 -16.89
CA ALA A 77 -10.11 -10.52 -15.62
C ALA A 77 -10.11 -11.59 -14.53
N GLU A 78 -10.00 -11.16 -13.28
CA GLU A 78 -9.96 -12.01 -12.09
C GLU A 78 -10.86 -11.42 -10.99
N THR A 79 -11.68 -12.25 -10.36
CA THR A 79 -12.58 -11.82 -9.29
C THR A 79 -11.83 -11.74 -7.97
N MET A 80 -11.75 -10.54 -7.40
CA MET A 80 -11.11 -10.26 -6.12
C MET A 80 -12.16 -9.93 -5.05
N SER A 81 -11.72 -9.82 -3.78
CA SER A 81 -12.60 -9.44 -2.65
C SER A 81 -13.18 -8.03 -2.76
N PHE A 82 -12.62 -7.18 -3.62
CA PHE A 82 -13.06 -5.81 -3.90
C PHE A 82 -13.79 -5.65 -5.25
N GLY A 83 -14.09 -6.75 -5.94
CA GLY A 83 -14.73 -6.77 -7.27
C GLY A 83 -13.83 -7.38 -8.34
N THR A 84 -14.31 -7.42 -9.59
CA THR A 84 -13.57 -8.02 -10.70
C THR A 84 -12.51 -7.04 -11.24
N TYR A 85 -11.24 -7.44 -11.15
CA TYR A 85 -10.10 -6.69 -11.65
C TYR A 85 -9.74 -7.13 -13.07
N VAL A 86 -9.54 -6.17 -13.98
CA VAL A 86 -9.04 -6.45 -15.33
C VAL A 86 -7.53 -6.57 -15.27
N LYS A 87 -7.01 -7.79 -15.39
CA LYS A 87 -5.57 -8.04 -15.33
C LYS A 87 -4.88 -7.98 -16.69
N GLY A 88 -5.63 -7.98 -17.80
CA GLY A 88 -5.05 -7.92 -19.13
C GLY A 88 -6.02 -7.45 -20.21
N ILE A 89 -5.51 -6.69 -21.17
CA ILE A 89 -6.25 -6.29 -22.38
C ILE A 89 -5.34 -6.46 -23.58
N ASP A 90 -5.78 -7.25 -24.57
CA ASP A 90 -5.05 -7.53 -25.83
C ASP A 90 -3.59 -7.98 -25.57
N GLY A 91 -3.40 -8.88 -24.60
CA GLY A 91 -2.11 -9.47 -24.25
C GLY A 91 -1.15 -8.57 -23.46
N LEU A 92 -1.55 -7.33 -23.13
CA LEU A 92 -0.80 -6.48 -22.20
C LEU A 92 -1.29 -6.73 -20.77
N MET A 93 -0.44 -7.40 -19.98
CA MET A 93 -0.78 -7.95 -18.66
C MET A 93 -0.27 -7.07 -17.51
N ALA A 94 -1.07 -6.98 -16.45
CA ALA A 94 -0.67 -6.40 -15.18
C ALA A 94 0.47 -7.19 -14.54
N GLY A 95 1.40 -6.48 -13.91
CA GLY A 95 2.56 -7.02 -13.21
C GLY A 95 2.61 -6.58 -11.75
N ALA A 96 3.74 -6.82 -11.08
CA ALA A 96 3.88 -6.43 -9.67
C ALA A 96 3.88 -4.91 -9.45
N THR A 97 4.35 -4.15 -10.43
CA THR A 97 4.44 -2.67 -10.40
C THR A 97 3.60 -2.00 -11.48
N SER A 98 2.89 -2.77 -12.30
CA SER A 98 2.13 -2.29 -13.45
C SER A 98 0.72 -2.87 -13.45
N GLY A 99 -0.24 -2.21 -14.08
CA GLY A 99 -1.58 -2.77 -14.21
C GLY A 99 -2.60 -1.85 -14.86
N TRP A 100 -3.85 -2.30 -14.87
CA TRP A 100 -4.94 -1.60 -15.53
C TRP A 100 -5.77 -0.83 -14.52
N LEU A 101 -6.00 0.43 -14.82
CA LEU A 101 -6.98 1.27 -14.19
C LEU A 101 -8.09 1.59 -15.18
N TYR A 102 -9.21 2.07 -14.66
CA TYR A 102 -10.21 2.70 -15.51
C TYR A 102 -10.79 3.96 -14.89
N ASP A 103 -11.08 4.92 -15.77
CA ASP A 103 -11.74 6.17 -15.46
C ASP A 103 -13.12 6.20 -16.15
N VAL A 104 -14.07 6.91 -15.55
CA VAL A 104 -15.33 7.26 -16.19
C VAL A 104 -15.48 8.78 -16.18
N ASN A 105 -15.58 9.41 -17.35
CA ASN A 105 -15.67 10.86 -17.54
C ASN A 105 -14.50 11.63 -16.86
N ASP A 106 -13.26 11.17 -17.09
CA ASP A 106 -12.03 11.72 -16.49
C ASP A 106 -12.04 11.76 -14.95
N LYS A 107 -12.69 10.77 -14.34
CA LYS A 107 -12.67 10.50 -12.91
C LYS A 107 -12.34 9.03 -12.68
N SER A 108 -11.33 8.77 -11.88
CA SER A 108 -10.96 7.40 -11.52
C SER A 108 -12.10 6.72 -10.78
N ALA A 109 -12.34 5.46 -11.13
CA ALA A 109 -13.43 4.71 -10.54
C ALA A 109 -13.08 4.21 -9.13
N GLU A 110 -14.03 4.35 -8.21
CA GLU A 110 -13.91 3.95 -6.80
C GLU A 110 -14.45 2.52 -6.52
N VAL A 111 -15.00 1.87 -7.55
CA VAL A 111 -15.55 0.51 -7.49
C VAL A 111 -14.94 -0.34 -8.60
N GLY A 112 -15.06 -1.68 -8.50
CA GLY A 112 -14.65 -2.57 -9.57
C GLY A 112 -15.40 -2.29 -10.88
N ALA A 113 -14.77 -2.61 -12.02
CA ALA A 113 -15.36 -2.39 -13.35
C ALA A 113 -16.66 -3.19 -13.56
N ASP A 114 -16.83 -4.29 -12.84
CA ASP A 114 -18.06 -5.10 -12.78
C ASP A 114 -19.19 -4.48 -11.95
N SER A 115 -18.88 -3.46 -11.16
CA SER A 115 -19.79 -2.84 -10.20
C SER A 115 -20.25 -1.44 -10.63
N TYR A 116 -19.47 -0.75 -11.47
CA TYR A 116 -19.87 0.54 -12.02
C TYR A 116 -20.92 0.37 -13.11
N LYS A 117 -22.17 0.79 -12.82
CA LYS A 117 -23.28 0.78 -13.79
C LYS A 117 -23.20 2.00 -14.71
N LEU A 118 -23.20 1.75 -16.01
CA LEU A 118 -23.08 2.78 -17.04
C LEU A 118 -24.35 3.61 -17.16
N LYS A 119 -24.15 4.89 -17.45
CA LYS A 119 -25.20 5.84 -17.84
C LYS A 119 -24.98 6.25 -19.30
N SER A 120 -26.08 6.62 -19.97
CA SER A 120 -25.98 7.20 -21.31
C SER A 120 -25.03 8.40 -21.31
N GLY A 121 -24.14 8.45 -22.28
CA GLY A 121 -23.10 9.47 -22.45
C GLY A 121 -21.80 9.21 -21.69
N ASP A 122 -21.70 8.16 -20.86
CA ASP A 122 -20.46 7.86 -20.13
C ASP A 122 -19.28 7.59 -21.06
N VAL A 123 -18.12 8.14 -20.73
CA VAL A 123 -16.85 7.87 -21.41
C VAL A 123 -15.96 7.05 -20.48
N VAL A 124 -15.81 5.77 -20.78
CA VAL A 124 -14.98 4.82 -20.04
C VAL A 124 -13.60 4.72 -20.68
N VAL A 125 -12.55 4.85 -19.88
CA VAL A 125 -11.17 4.80 -20.36
C VAL A 125 -10.39 3.78 -19.55
N PHE A 126 -9.88 2.72 -20.18
CA PHE A 126 -8.93 1.81 -19.54
C PHE A 126 -7.50 2.25 -19.82
N ARG A 127 -6.70 2.41 -18.76
CA ARG A 127 -5.32 2.90 -18.85
C ARG A 127 -4.38 1.88 -18.25
N PHE A 128 -3.33 1.53 -18.99
CA PHE A 128 -2.24 0.73 -18.48
C PHE A 128 -1.20 1.65 -17.84
N VAL A 129 -0.89 1.35 -16.59
CA VAL A 129 0.14 2.00 -15.80
C VAL A 129 1.34 1.08 -15.76
N SER A 130 2.50 1.56 -16.23
CA SER A 130 3.75 0.79 -16.23
C SER A 130 4.46 0.81 -14.86
N ASP A 131 4.20 1.83 -14.05
CA ASP A 131 4.68 1.98 -12.67
C ASP A 131 3.60 2.69 -11.83
N TRP A 132 3.04 2.02 -10.83
CA TRP A 132 2.04 2.57 -9.90
C TRP A 132 2.51 3.84 -9.18
N SER A 133 3.83 4.05 -9.07
CA SER A 133 4.40 5.27 -8.46
C SER A 133 4.45 6.47 -9.41
N ASN A 134 4.15 6.27 -10.70
CA ASN A 134 4.18 7.30 -11.74
C ASN A 134 2.92 7.22 -12.63
N MET A 135 1.75 7.36 -12.01
CA MET A 135 0.48 7.35 -12.72
C MET A 135 0.20 8.70 -13.37
N SER A 136 0.08 8.73 -14.69
CA SER A 136 -0.37 9.92 -15.41
C SER A 136 -1.78 10.34 -14.94
N GLN A 137 -1.93 11.62 -14.62
CA GLN A 137 -3.22 12.26 -14.31
C GLN A 137 -3.80 13.00 -15.53
N GLU A 138 -3.23 12.78 -16.72
CA GLU A 138 -3.68 13.42 -17.95
C GLU A 138 -5.11 12.98 -18.30
N THR A 139 -5.97 13.95 -18.63
CA THR A 139 -7.32 13.65 -19.14
C THR A 139 -7.24 12.86 -20.43
N LEU A 140 -8.34 12.22 -20.82
CA LEU A 140 -8.43 11.53 -22.11
C LEU A 140 -8.03 12.49 -23.24
N GLN A 141 -8.57 13.71 -23.25
CA GLN A 141 -8.26 14.71 -24.27
C GLN A 141 -6.76 15.07 -24.30
N GLN A 142 -6.14 15.32 -23.14
CA GLN A 142 -4.70 15.59 -23.06
C GLN A 142 -3.86 14.41 -23.58
N THR A 143 -4.28 13.18 -23.27
CA THR A 143 -3.60 11.97 -23.76
C THR A 143 -3.75 11.84 -25.28
N LEU A 144 -4.95 12.08 -25.82
CA LEU A 144 -5.21 12.05 -27.27
C LEU A 144 -4.42 13.13 -28.01
N ASP A 145 -4.30 14.33 -27.44
CA ASP A 145 -3.54 15.45 -28.02
C ASP A 145 -2.03 15.19 -28.01
N LYS A 146 -1.51 14.55 -26.95
CA LYS A 146 -0.10 14.18 -26.80
C LYS A 146 0.33 13.08 -27.76
N PHE A 147 -0.52 12.07 -27.95
CA PHE A 147 -0.21 10.97 -28.86
C PHE A 147 -0.61 11.26 -30.32
N GLY A 148 -1.46 12.25 -30.57
CA GLY A 148 -1.80 12.72 -31.92
C GLY A 148 -2.48 11.71 -32.85
N THR A 149 -2.73 10.48 -32.38
CA THR A 149 -3.13 9.34 -33.22
C THR A 149 -4.63 9.22 -33.47
N CYS A 150 -5.47 10.00 -32.77
CA CYS A 150 -6.93 9.94 -32.93
C CYS A 150 -7.52 11.16 -33.67
N LYS A 151 -6.69 12.05 -34.23
CA LYS A 151 -7.20 13.13 -35.10
C LYS A 151 -7.71 12.51 -36.40
N THR A 152 -9.03 12.45 -36.54
CA THR A 152 -9.66 12.51 -37.87
C THR A 152 -9.21 13.80 -38.54
N VAL A 153 -8.61 13.66 -39.72
CA VAL A 153 -8.14 14.74 -40.57
C VAL A 153 -9.28 15.70 -40.86
N GLU A 154 -9.19 16.94 -40.39
CA GLU A 154 -9.80 18.10 -41.04
C GLU A 154 -8.85 19.32 -40.98
N GLU A 155 -8.78 20.03 -42.11
CA GLU A 155 -7.79 21.05 -42.53
C GLU A 155 -8.01 22.47 -41.95
N PRO A 156 -7.05 23.43 -42.13
CA PRO A 156 -6.83 24.57 -41.23
C PRO A 156 -7.38 25.91 -41.75
N LYS A 157 -7.63 26.87 -40.83
CA LYS A 157 -7.63 28.34 -41.01
C LYS A 157 -7.43 28.99 -39.61
N THR A 158 -6.71 30.08 -39.34
CA THR A 158 -5.85 31.04 -40.07
C THR A 158 -5.17 31.92 -38.98
N ASP A 159 -3.94 32.36 -39.23
CA ASP A 159 -3.10 33.25 -38.41
C ASP A 159 -3.66 34.67 -38.17
N ASP A 160 -3.29 35.35 -37.07
CA ASP A 160 -2.17 36.34 -37.00
C ASP A 160 -2.21 37.20 -35.67
N PRO A 161 -1.21 38.06 -35.32
CA PRO A 161 -0.45 37.91 -34.06
C PRO A 161 -0.31 39.20 -33.21
N LYS A 162 0.39 39.15 -32.05
CA LYS A 162 1.14 40.32 -31.55
C LYS A 162 2.26 40.00 -30.54
N GLN A 163 3.43 40.62 -30.80
CA GLN A 163 4.70 40.56 -30.09
C GLN A 163 4.82 41.53 -28.90
N GLU A 164 5.65 41.09 -27.94
CA GLU A 164 6.63 41.73 -27.01
C GLU A 164 7.02 43.24 -27.24
N LYS A 165 7.58 44.06 -26.33
CA LYS A 165 8.50 43.93 -25.15
C LYS A 165 8.59 45.31 -24.36
N PRO A 166 9.57 45.65 -23.44
CA PRO A 166 9.33 46.18 -22.07
C PRO A 166 10.11 47.49 -21.68
N GLU A 167 10.25 47.75 -20.35
CA GLU A 167 11.28 48.54 -19.56
C GLU A 167 10.83 49.78 -18.73
N GLU A 168 10.70 49.58 -17.39
CA GLU A 168 11.48 50.16 -16.23
C GLU A 168 11.65 51.70 -15.93
N PRO A 169 12.19 52.17 -14.76
CA PRO A 169 11.50 52.57 -13.49
C PRO A 169 11.89 53.99 -12.93
N LYS A 170 11.47 54.36 -11.69
CA LYS A 170 12.09 55.34 -10.71
C LYS A 170 11.17 55.61 -9.47
N THR A 171 11.54 55.28 -8.23
CA THR A 171 12.23 56.04 -7.12
C THR A 171 11.52 57.30 -6.60
N ASP A 172 11.18 57.33 -5.29
CA ASP A 172 11.72 58.28 -4.27
C ASP A 172 10.95 58.21 -2.91
N ASP A 173 11.73 58.23 -1.83
CA ASP A 173 11.40 58.52 -0.41
C ASP A 173 12.27 59.79 -0.05
N PRO A 174 12.31 60.45 1.15
CA PRO A 174 11.63 60.24 2.45
C PRO A 174 11.22 61.54 3.22
N LYS A 175 10.53 61.44 4.39
CA LYS A 175 10.95 61.97 5.74
C LYS A 175 9.87 62.03 6.84
N GLN A 176 10.37 61.82 8.07
CA GLN A 176 9.82 61.86 9.43
C GLN A 176 9.08 63.15 9.88
N GLU A 177 8.14 63.01 10.84
CA GLU A 177 8.23 63.60 12.21
C GLU A 177 7.09 63.14 13.16
N LYS A 178 7.39 63.11 14.47
CA LYS A 178 6.54 62.77 15.63
C LYS A 178 6.07 64.09 16.29
N PRO A 179 4.92 64.15 17.00
CA PRO A 179 4.99 64.36 18.46
C PRO A 179 3.86 63.70 19.30
N GLU A 180 4.02 63.85 20.62
CA GLU A 180 3.46 63.13 21.78
C GLU A 180 2.01 63.41 22.22
N GLU A 181 1.56 62.52 23.13
CA GLU A 181 0.36 62.39 24.01
C GLU A 181 -0.52 63.62 24.36
N PRO A 182 -1.79 63.35 24.73
CA PRO A 182 -2.12 63.39 26.17
C PRO A 182 -3.00 62.23 26.71
N LYS A 183 -2.78 61.93 28.00
CA LYS A 183 -3.60 61.21 29.02
C LYS A 183 -5.05 61.75 29.09
N THR A 184 -6.11 61.10 29.55
CA THR A 184 -6.44 59.98 30.47
C THR A 184 -7.93 59.65 30.28
N ASP A 185 -8.35 58.40 30.48
CA ASP A 185 -9.42 57.99 31.44
C ASP A 185 -9.84 56.52 31.23
N ASP A 186 -9.84 55.79 32.34
CA ASP A 186 -10.13 54.36 32.49
C ASP A 186 -11.66 54.10 32.38
N PRO A 187 -12.08 53.00 31.74
CA PRO A 187 -12.76 52.01 32.57
C PRO A 187 -12.42 50.54 32.23
N LYS A 188 -11.89 49.85 33.24
CA LYS A 188 -12.09 48.40 33.55
C LYS A 188 -12.06 47.46 32.34
N GLN A 189 -10.86 46.99 32.01
CA GLN A 189 -10.68 45.72 31.32
C GLN A 189 -10.46 44.59 32.33
N GLU A 190 -11.37 43.61 32.32
CA GLU A 190 -11.07 42.27 32.77
C GLU A 190 -9.84 41.77 32.02
N LYS A 191 -8.80 41.40 32.77
CA LYS A 191 -7.59 40.79 32.26
C LYS A 191 -7.98 39.45 31.62
N PRO A 192 -7.69 39.19 30.33
CA PRO A 192 -7.78 37.83 29.81
C PRO A 192 -6.78 37.00 30.62
N GLU A 193 -7.26 36.03 31.38
CA GLU A 193 -6.41 34.98 31.91
C GLU A 193 -5.68 34.34 30.73
N GLN A 194 -4.35 34.41 30.73
CA GLN A 194 -3.55 33.52 29.89
C GLN A 194 -4.04 32.08 30.13
N PRO A 195 -4.27 31.28 29.07
CA PRO A 195 -4.66 29.90 29.26
C PRO A 195 -3.60 29.23 30.13
N LYS A 196 -4.00 28.65 31.27
CA LYS A 196 -3.13 27.78 32.04
C LYS A 196 -2.64 26.70 31.08
N GLN A 197 -1.34 26.68 30.85
CA GLN A 197 -0.70 25.66 30.03
C GLN A 197 -0.99 24.31 30.70
N GLU A 198 -1.92 23.55 30.12
CA GLU A 198 -2.33 22.26 30.65
C GLU A 198 -1.14 21.32 30.51
N ASN A 199 -0.62 20.82 31.64
CA ASN A 199 0.46 19.85 31.65
C ASN A 199 -0.12 18.49 31.23
N ILE A 200 -0.19 18.25 29.92
CA ILE A 200 -0.73 17.02 29.35
C ILE A 200 0.31 15.93 29.55
N GLN A 201 0.06 15.04 30.51
CA GLN A 201 0.91 13.88 30.77
C GLN A 201 0.07 12.61 30.69
N VAL A 202 0.32 11.81 29.66
CA VAL A 202 -0.27 10.47 29.52
C VAL A 202 0.29 9.55 30.61
N PRO A 203 -0.56 8.87 31.41
CA PRO A 203 -0.11 7.95 32.44
C PRO A 203 0.67 6.76 31.86
N ALA A 204 1.83 6.45 32.43
CA ALA A 204 2.64 5.29 32.01
C ALA A 204 1.88 3.96 32.12
N ALA A 205 0.96 3.83 33.08
CA ALA A 205 0.10 2.65 33.21
C ALA A 205 -0.80 2.44 31.97
N GLN A 206 -1.36 3.52 31.42
CA GLN A 206 -2.20 3.47 30.22
C GLN A 206 -1.39 3.03 29.00
N VAL A 207 -0.18 3.58 28.83
CA VAL A 207 0.73 3.18 27.74
C VAL A 207 1.13 1.70 27.88
N ASN A 208 1.48 1.25 29.08
CA ASN A 208 1.85 -0.15 29.31
C ASN A 208 0.68 -1.11 29.08
N GLU A 209 -0.54 -0.73 29.48
CA GLU A 209 -1.74 -1.51 29.21
C GLU A 209 -2.00 -1.62 27.71
N ALA A 210 -1.90 -0.50 26.98
CA ALA A 210 -2.06 -0.48 25.53
C ALA A 210 -1.04 -1.39 24.82
N ILE A 211 0.24 -1.27 25.18
CA ILE A 211 1.31 -2.15 24.67
C ILE A 211 0.99 -3.61 24.97
N SER A 212 0.55 -3.93 26.20
CA SER A 212 0.25 -5.31 26.60
C SER A 212 -0.88 -5.91 25.77
N LYS A 213 -2.01 -5.21 25.62
CA LYS A 213 -3.16 -5.65 24.83
C LYS A 213 -2.80 -5.89 23.38
N THR A 214 -2.11 -4.93 22.76
CA THR A 214 -1.72 -5.03 21.35
C THR A 214 -0.70 -6.15 21.11
N SER A 215 0.28 -6.31 22.01
CA SER A 215 1.26 -7.39 21.88
C SER A 215 0.65 -8.76 22.12
N GLU A 216 -0.33 -8.89 23.02
CA GLU A 216 -1.08 -10.13 23.22
C GLU A 216 -1.91 -10.50 21.99
N LYS A 217 -2.59 -9.52 21.37
CA LYS A 217 -3.31 -9.73 20.12
C LYS A 217 -2.37 -10.21 19.00
N MET A 218 -1.25 -9.53 18.79
CA MET A 218 -0.26 -9.94 17.78
C MET A 218 0.32 -11.34 18.05
N LEU A 219 0.53 -11.73 19.32
CA LEU A 219 0.96 -13.09 19.63
C LEU A 219 -0.09 -14.14 19.31
N GLN A 220 -1.38 -13.81 19.44
CA GLN A 220 -2.48 -14.70 19.09
C GLN A 220 -2.62 -14.87 17.58
N ASP A 221 -2.43 -13.78 16.81
CA ASP A 221 -2.49 -13.81 15.35
C ASP A 221 -1.25 -14.50 14.75
N GLY A 222 -0.08 -14.31 15.38
CA GLY A 222 1.20 -14.83 14.92
C GLY A 222 2.09 -13.76 14.29
N ILE A 223 3.32 -14.13 13.94
CA ILE A 223 4.30 -13.22 13.32
C ILE A 223 4.09 -13.21 11.81
N GLU A 224 3.11 -12.44 11.34
CA GLU A 224 2.73 -12.36 9.93
C GLU A 224 3.51 -11.30 9.15
N SER A 225 4.19 -10.37 9.84
CA SER A 225 4.97 -9.30 9.23
C SER A 225 6.27 -9.00 9.97
N ASP A 226 7.18 -8.33 9.26
CA ASP A 226 8.43 -7.77 9.81
C ASP A 226 8.16 -6.88 11.04
N TRP A 227 7.13 -6.05 10.97
CA TRP A 227 6.84 -5.07 12.03
C TRP A 227 6.26 -5.71 13.27
N VAL A 228 5.49 -6.79 13.11
CA VAL A 228 5.05 -7.64 14.24
C VAL A 228 6.27 -8.26 14.93
N ALA A 229 7.23 -8.80 14.16
CA ALA A 229 8.48 -9.31 14.71
C ALA A 229 9.22 -8.26 15.55
N LEU A 230 9.39 -7.05 15.02
CA LEU A 230 9.99 -5.92 15.75
C LEU A 230 9.22 -5.60 17.04
N GLY A 231 7.92 -5.34 16.93
CA GLY A 231 7.08 -4.91 18.05
C GLY A 231 7.08 -5.95 19.18
N LEU A 232 6.88 -7.23 18.84
CA LEU A 232 6.91 -8.31 19.82
C LEU A 232 8.28 -8.45 20.50
N SER A 233 9.38 -8.36 19.74
CA SER A 233 10.74 -8.44 20.32
C SER A 233 11.04 -7.35 21.34
N ARG A 234 10.36 -6.19 21.25
CA ARG A 234 10.54 -5.04 22.14
C ARG A 234 9.41 -4.85 23.17
N SER A 235 8.30 -5.56 23.01
CA SER A 235 7.12 -5.47 23.89
C SER A 235 7.38 -5.90 25.34
N GLY A 236 8.45 -6.65 25.60
CA GLY A 236 8.70 -7.34 26.87
C GLY A 236 7.91 -8.64 27.04
N LYS A 237 7.13 -9.06 26.03
CA LYS A 237 6.47 -10.38 26.02
C LYS A 237 7.47 -11.47 25.63
N ASN A 238 7.26 -12.67 26.16
CA ASN A 238 8.02 -13.84 25.76
C ASN A 238 7.50 -14.35 24.40
N VAL A 239 8.24 -14.09 23.33
CA VAL A 239 7.95 -14.63 22.00
C VAL A 239 8.41 -16.09 21.94
N PRO A 240 7.51 -17.07 21.69
CA PRO A 240 7.89 -18.48 21.62
C PRO A 240 9.03 -18.74 20.64
N ILE A 241 9.98 -19.60 21.03
CA ILE A 241 11.15 -19.92 20.19
C ILE A 241 10.73 -20.49 18.83
N GLU A 242 9.67 -21.29 18.80
CA GLU A 242 9.10 -21.85 17.56
C GLU A 242 8.61 -20.76 16.61
N ALA A 243 7.95 -19.71 17.12
CA ALA A 243 7.51 -18.58 16.31
C ALA A 243 8.70 -17.83 15.70
N LYS A 244 9.77 -17.61 16.47
CA LYS A 244 11.02 -17.00 15.98
C LYS A 244 11.66 -17.86 14.88
N LEU A 245 11.78 -19.18 15.11
CA LEU A 245 12.35 -20.11 14.15
C LEU A 245 11.55 -20.17 12.85
N ASN A 246 10.22 -20.21 12.93
CA ASN A 246 9.34 -20.22 11.77
C ASN A 246 9.47 -18.93 10.94
N TYR A 247 9.51 -17.76 11.60
CA TYR A 247 9.75 -16.49 10.92
C TYR A 247 11.14 -16.46 10.25
N VAL A 248 12.21 -16.79 11.00
CA VAL A 248 13.58 -16.78 10.47
C VAL A 248 13.72 -17.74 9.29
N LYS A 249 13.13 -18.93 9.37
CA LYS A 249 13.08 -19.88 8.25
C LYS A 249 12.39 -19.26 7.04
N ALA A 250 11.17 -18.77 7.18
CA ALA A 250 10.41 -18.18 6.07
C ALA A 250 11.15 -17.00 5.39
N VAL A 251 11.79 -16.14 6.18
CA VAL A 251 12.59 -15.04 5.65
C VAL A 251 13.86 -15.54 4.96
N THR A 252 14.53 -16.55 5.51
CA THR A 252 15.69 -17.20 4.87
C THR A 252 15.31 -17.77 3.51
N GLU A 253 14.16 -18.46 3.41
CA GLU A 253 13.69 -18.97 2.13
C GLU A 253 13.36 -17.87 1.12
N LYS A 254 12.79 -16.76 1.59
CA LYS A 254 12.52 -15.59 0.76
C LYS A 254 13.83 -14.97 0.24
N VAL A 255 14.84 -14.88 1.10
CA VAL A 255 16.16 -14.35 0.75
C VAL A 255 16.81 -15.24 -0.30
N GLU A 256 16.95 -16.55 -0.09
CA GLU A 256 17.61 -17.44 -1.05
C GLU A 256 16.92 -17.44 -2.43
N LYS A 257 15.58 -17.44 -2.45
CA LYS A 257 14.81 -17.45 -3.71
C LYS A 257 14.84 -16.12 -4.47
N ARG A 258 14.98 -14.98 -3.77
CA ARG A 258 14.65 -13.66 -4.34
C ARG A 258 15.67 -12.56 -4.05
N ILE A 259 16.84 -12.84 -3.47
CA ILE A 259 17.82 -11.82 -3.04
C ILE A 259 18.17 -10.82 -4.16
N ASN A 260 18.29 -11.25 -5.41
CA ASN A 260 18.62 -10.38 -6.54
C ASN A 260 17.51 -9.35 -6.86
N ARG A 261 16.27 -9.63 -6.43
CA ARG A 261 15.10 -8.75 -6.61
C ARG A 261 14.86 -7.83 -5.41
N PHE A 262 15.59 -7.99 -4.30
CA PHE A 262 15.41 -7.13 -3.14
C PHE A 262 15.75 -5.68 -3.50
N SER A 263 14.89 -4.76 -3.04
CA SER A 263 15.22 -3.35 -2.95
C SER A 263 16.22 -3.10 -1.81
N ALA A 264 16.79 -1.89 -1.75
CA ALA A 264 17.58 -1.47 -0.59
C ALA A 264 16.77 -1.56 0.72
N THR A 265 15.50 -1.15 0.67
CA THR A 265 14.60 -1.18 1.82
C THR A 265 14.28 -2.60 2.27
N ASP A 266 14.06 -3.54 1.34
CA ASP A 266 13.85 -4.96 1.68
C ASP A 266 15.05 -5.53 2.42
N LEU A 267 16.25 -5.24 1.92
CA LEU A 267 17.49 -5.73 2.50
C LEU A 267 17.73 -5.15 3.90
N ALA A 268 17.57 -3.83 4.04
CA ALA A 268 17.71 -3.14 5.31
C ALA A 268 16.69 -3.59 6.36
N ARG A 269 15.41 -3.72 5.98
CA ARG A 269 14.36 -4.25 6.86
C ARG A 269 14.66 -5.68 7.28
N THR A 270 15.09 -6.53 6.34
CA THR A 270 15.48 -7.92 6.66
C THR A 270 16.60 -7.97 7.69
N ILE A 271 17.62 -7.10 7.58
CA ILE A 271 18.68 -6.99 8.58
C ILE A 271 18.11 -6.64 9.95
N ILE A 272 17.25 -5.62 10.03
CA ILE A 272 16.63 -5.18 11.30
C ILE A 272 15.84 -6.33 11.93
N MET A 273 15.02 -7.03 11.14
CA MET A 273 14.14 -8.08 11.67
C MET A 273 14.85 -9.37 12.06
N MET A 274 15.91 -9.73 11.34
CA MET A 274 16.77 -10.84 11.77
C MET A 274 17.35 -10.56 13.16
N ASN A 275 17.82 -9.32 13.42
CA ASN A 275 18.28 -8.94 14.75
C ASN A 275 17.15 -9.00 15.80
N ALA A 276 15.95 -8.52 15.47
CA ALA A 276 14.78 -8.59 16.35
C ALA A 276 14.44 -10.04 16.75
N MET A 277 14.68 -10.99 15.86
CA MET A 277 14.43 -12.42 16.08
C MET A 277 15.66 -13.19 16.57
N ASN A 278 16.72 -12.52 17.03
CA ASN A 278 17.98 -13.13 17.48
C ASN A 278 18.71 -13.96 16.40
N ALA A 279 18.52 -13.63 15.13
CA ALA A 279 19.22 -14.23 14.00
C ALA A 279 20.34 -13.30 13.46
N ASP A 280 21.47 -13.88 13.03
CA ASP A 280 22.57 -13.10 12.46
C ASP A 280 22.32 -12.78 10.97
N PRO A 281 22.09 -11.50 10.59
CA PRO A 281 21.86 -11.11 9.20
C PRO A 281 23.11 -11.25 8.30
N LYS A 282 24.29 -11.53 8.87
CA LYS A 282 25.50 -11.84 8.10
C LYS A 282 25.55 -13.30 7.62
N MET A 283 24.65 -14.15 8.11
CA MET A 283 24.60 -15.58 7.83
C MET A 283 23.17 -16.03 7.48
N VAL A 284 22.52 -15.37 6.52
CA VAL A 284 21.17 -15.77 6.08
C VAL A 284 21.30 -16.69 4.87
N GLY A 285 21.20 -17.99 5.10
CA GLY A 285 21.60 -18.98 4.09
C GLY A 285 23.08 -18.78 3.74
N GLU A 286 23.39 -18.56 2.46
CA GLU A 286 24.74 -18.24 1.98
C GLU A 286 25.04 -16.73 1.88
N HIS A 287 24.17 -15.88 2.43
CA HIS A 287 24.24 -14.44 2.20
C HIS A 287 24.61 -13.63 3.46
N ASN A 288 25.59 -12.73 3.28
CA ASN A 288 25.83 -11.62 4.19
C ASN A 288 25.01 -10.40 3.74
N LEU A 289 23.88 -10.15 4.40
CA LEU A 289 22.96 -9.09 4.01
C LEU A 289 23.51 -7.69 4.31
N VAL A 290 24.28 -7.55 5.39
CA VAL A 290 24.95 -6.28 5.76
C VAL A 290 25.93 -5.86 4.68
N GLN A 291 26.73 -6.82 4.19
CA GLN A 291 27.63 -6.58 3.06
C GLN A 291 26.89 -6.16 1.80
N LYS A 292 25.88 -6.94 1.42
CA LYS A 292 25.07 -6.63 0.23
C LYS A 292 24.44 -5.24 0.31
N LEU A 293 24.15 -4.73 1.50
CA LEU A 293 23.51 -3.42 1.68
C LEU A 293 24.48 -2.28 1.44
N TYR A 294 25.69 -2.31 2.01
CA TYR A 294 26.66 -1.23 1.78
C TYR A 294 27.25 -1.24 0.35
N GLU A 295 27.17 -2.37 -0.35
CA GLU A 295 27.55 -2.54 -1.76
C GLU A 295 26.40 -2.28 -2.74
N SER A 296 25.17 -2.07 -2.26
CA SER A 296 23.99 -1.98 -3.12
C SER A 296 23.94 -0.70 -3.93
N ASP A 297 23.79 -0.82 -5.24
CA ASP A 297 23.49 0.32 -6.12
C ASP A 297 22.03 0.79 -6.04
N LYS A 298 21.17 0.08 -5.28
CA LYS A 298 19.73 0.34 -5.20
C LYS A 298 19.32 1.23 -4.02
N VAL A 299 20.26 1.76 -3.25
CA VAL A 299 19.97 2.73 -2.18
C VAL A 299 19.87 4.10 -2.85
N ASN A 300 18.67 4.56 -3.18
CA ASN A 300 18.47 5.75 -4.02
C ASN A 300 17.18 6.54 -3.68
N SER A 301 16.63 6.36 -2.48
CA SER A 301 15.46 7.07 -1.99
C SER A 301 15.66 7.48 -0.53
N VAL A 302 14.87 8.45 -0.05
CA VAL A 302 14.92 8.88 1.36
C VAL A 302 14.66 7.71 2.30
N THR A 303 13.68 6.88 1.97
CA THR A 303 13.38 5.64 2.72
C THR A 303 14.53 4.64 2.67
N GLY A 304 15.17 4.48 1.51
CA GLY A 304 16.36 3.63 1.35
C GLY A 304 17.52 4.10 2.23
N TYR A 305 17.82 5.41 2.24
CA TYR A 305 18.88 5.97 3.08
C TYR A 305 18.57 5.77 4.57
N THR A 306 17.32 6.04 4.96
CA THR A 306 16.83 5.93 6.33
C THR A 306 16.94 4.51 6.86
N PHE A 307 16.40 3.53 6.14
CA PHE A 307 16.45 2.13 6.57
C PHE A 307 17.87 1.56 6.52
N ALA A 308 18.70 1.96 5.55
CA ALA A 308 20.08 1.51 5.51
C ALA A 308 20.86 1.99 6.75
N LEU A 309 20.66 3.25 7.15
CA LEU A 309 21.29 3.82 8.34
C LEU A 309 20.83 3.09 9.62
N LEU A 310 19.51 2.89 9.77
CA LEU A 310 18.94 2.10 10.88
C LEU A 310 19.51 0.67 10.93
N ALA A 311 19.59 -0.01 9.78
CA ALA A 311 20.10 -1.38 9.69
C ALA A 311 21.56 -1.47 10.14
N PHE A 312 22.42 -0.53 9.72
CA PHE A 312 23.80 -0.49 10.19
C PHE A 312 23.90 -0.21 11.69
N ASP A 313 23.05 0.67 12.21
CA ASP A 313 23.07 1.05 13.63
C ASP A 313 22.43 0.04 14.57
N THR A 314 21.71 -0.94 14.02
CA THR A 314 21.01 -1.99 14.76
C THR A 314 21.94 -2.78 15.70
N LYS A 315 23.17 -3.08 15.25
CA LYS A 315 24.23 -3.66 16.08
C LYS A 315 25.57 -2.96 15.91
N LYS A 316 25.54 -1.69 15.48
CA LYS A 316 26.74 -0.92 15.09
C LYS A 316 27.64 -1.72 14.14
N TYR A 317 27.04 -2.31 13.10
CA TYR A 317 27.78 -3.10 12.12
C TYR A 317 28.94 -2.30 11.53
N GLU A 318 30.09 -2.96 11.42
CA GLU A 318 31.23 -2.42 10.70
C GLU A 318 30.90 -2.29 9.22
N VAL A 319 31.11 -1.09 8.67
CA VAL A 319 30.92 -0.78 7.26
C VAL A 319 32.21 -0.15 6.76
N PRO A 320 32.85 -0.69 5.70
CA PRO A 320 34.07 -0.12 5.16
C PRO A 320 33.89 1.36 4.79
N VAL A 321 34.87 2.19 5.13
CA VAL A 321 34.79 3.65 4.92
C VAL A 321 34.68 4.00 3.43
N ASN A 322 35.26 3.19 2.56
CA ASN A 322 35.21 3.35 1.10
C ASN A 322 33.97 2.73 0.44
N SER A 323 33.08 2.08 1.21
CA SER A 323 31.80 1.61 0.67
C SER A 323 30.96 2.80 0.20
N LYS A 324 30.29 2.62 -0.94
CA LYS A 324 29.38 3.63 -1.53
C LYS A 324 28.36 4.13 -0.51
N TRP A 325 27.76 3.21 0.25
CA TRP A 325 26.82 3.52 1.32
C TRP A 325 27.42 3.19 2.68
N ASN A 326 28.07 4.18 3.27
CA ASN A 326 28.48 4.18 4.67
C ASN A 326 27.63 5.18 5.48
N ARG A 327 27.79 5.22 6.81
CA ARG A 327 27.02 6.13 7.69
C ARG A 327 27.17 7.60 7.33
N VAL A 328 28.38 8.04 6.94
CA VAL A 328 28.63 9.44 6.56
C VAL A 328 27.82 9.79 5.31
N ALA A 329 27.93 8.96 4.27
CA ALA A 329 27.21 9.15 3.01
C ALA A 329 25.69 9.11 3.19
N LEU A 330 25.18 8.21 4.03
CA LEU A 330 23.75 8.10 4.32
C LEU A 330 23.21 9.31 5.08
N VAL A 331 23.93 9.77 6.10
CA VAL A 331 23.53 10.99 6.84
C VAL A 331 23.59 12.22 5.94
N GLU A 332 24.63 12.35 5.12
CA GLU A 332 24.74 13.44 4.15
C GLU A 332 23.60 13.39 3.12
N ALA A 333 23.27 12.22 2.58
CA ALA A 333 22.15 12.05 1.65
C ALA A 333 20.80 12.45 2.27
N LEU A 334 20.58 12.13 3.56
CA LEU A 334 19.37 12.54 4.28
C LEU A 334 19.32 14.05 4.49
N ILE A 335 20.41 14.68 4.95
CA ILE A 335 20.47 16.16 5.10
C ILE A 335 20.22 16.82 3.75
N ASN A 336 20.89 16.34 2.69
CA ASN A 336 20.76 16.86 1.34
C ASN A 336 19.40 16.60 0.71
N ALA A 337 18.57 15.70 1.26
CA ALA A 337 17.22 15.42 0.80
C ALA A 337 16.15 16.26 1.52
N GLN A 338 16.47 16.95 2.63
CA GLN A 338 15.51 17.74 3.41
C GLN A 338 14.90 18.88 2.58
N HIS A 339 13.59 19.07 2.66
CA HIS A 339 12.85 20.13 1.98
C HIS A 339 12.95 21.48 2.71
N THR A 340 12.53 22.56 2.06
CA THR A 340 12.59 23.93 2.61
C THR A 340 11.65 24.13 3.79
N ASP A 341 10.56 23.37 3.86
CA ASP A 341 9.64 23.31 5.00
C ASP A 341 10.23 22.57 6.22
N GLY A 342 11.38 21.91 6.05
CA GLY A 342 12.11 21.22 7.12
C GLY A 342 11.82 19.72 7.24
N GLY A 343 10.88 19.18 6.47
CA GLY A 343 10.59 17.74 6.46
C GLY A 343 11.28 16.98 5.33
N TRP A 344 10.77 15.78 5.08
CA TRP A 344 11.12 14.94 3.93
C TRP A 344 9.89 14.33 3.27
N THR A 345 10.03 13.97 2.00
CA THR A 345 9.12 13.07 1.29
C THR A 345 9.87 11.83 0.80
N TYR A 346 9.14 10.88 0.20
CA TYR A 346 9.68 9.58 -0.23
C TYR A 346 10.78 9.70 -1.29
N ASP A 347 10.57 10.57 -2.27
CA ASP A 347 11.48 10.77 -3.40
C ASP A 347 12.59 11.77 -3.04
N SER A 348 13.84 11.33 -3.10
CA SER A 348 15.01 12.20 -2.87
C SER A 348 15.27 13.19 -4.01
N ALA A 349 14.70 12.97 -5.19
CA ALA A 349 14.81 13.86 -6.35
C ALA A 349 13.67 14.90 -6.41
N SER A 350 12.70 14.83 -5.47
CA SER A 350 11.63 15.81 -5.38
C SER A 350 12.17 17.24 -5.18
N SER A 351 11.42 18.22 -5.69
CA SER A 351 11.78 19.62 -5.51
C SER A 351 11.87 19.95 -4.02
N LYS A 352 12.84 20.80 -3.66
CA LYS A 352 13.01 21.27 -2.29
C LYS A 352 11.80 22.04 -1.76
N ASP A 353 10.99 22.60 -2.65
CA ASP A 353 9.78 23.35 -2.32
C ASP A 353 8.50 22.49 -2.40
N SER A 354 8.63 21.18 -2.65
CA SER A 354 7.50 20.26 -2.51
C SER A 354 7.12 20.10 -1.04
N ALA A 355 5.86 19.72 -0.79
CA ALA A 355 5.40 19.45 0.56
C ALA A 355 6.05 18.17 1.10
N SER A 356 6.53 18.24 2.34
CA SER A 356 6.99 17.09 3.08
C SER A 356 5.86 16.20 3.58
N SER A 357 6.22 15.01 4.05
CA SER A 357 5.33 14.03 4.68
C SER A 357 5.66 13.91 6.17
N VAL A 358 4.62 13.92 7.02
CA VAL A 358 4.72 13.61 8.45
C VAL A 358 5.36 12.23 8.66
N ASP A 359 4.91 11.23 7.90
CA ASP A 359 5.34 9.84 8.05
C ASP A 359 6.84 9.70 7.76
N VAL A 360 7.29 10.24 6.63
CA VAL A 360 8.69 10.16 6.22
C VAL A 360 9.55 10.98 7.16
N THR A 361 9.08 12.15 7.61
CA THR A 361 9.84 13.00 8.53
C THR A 361 10.05 12.33 9.89
N GLY A 362 9.01 11.69 10.45
CA GLY A 362 9.13 10.90 11.68
C GLY A 362 10.11 9.73 11.54
N MET A 363 10.04 9.02 10.41
CA MET A 363 10.95 7.93 10.08
C MET A 363 12.41 8.40 9.96
N VAL A 364 12.68 9.49 9.25
CA VAL A 364 14.02 10.07 9.07
C VAL A 364 14.60 10.52 10.42
N LEU A 365 13.79 11.16 11.28
CA LEU A 365 14.20 11.52 12.63
C LEU A 365 14.71 10.31 13.42
N SER A 366 14.06 9.16 13.29
CA SER A 366 14.48 7.94 13.99
C SER A 366 15.89 7.45 13.59
N ALA A 367 16.27 7.66 12.32
CA ALA A 367 17.58 7.29 11.80
C ALA A 367 18.67 8.34 12.11
N LEU A 368 18.30 9.63 12.13
CA LEU A 368 19.23 10.72 12.43
C LEU A 368 19.45 10.93 13.93
N ALA A 369 18.57 10.42 14.79
CA ALA A 369 18.65 10.62 16.23
C ALA A 369 20.01 10.25 16.88
N PRO A 370 20.69 9.14 16.52
CA PRO A 370 22.03 8.84 17.04
C PRO A 370 23.10 9.88 16.67
N TYR A 371 22.84 10.70 15.65
CA TYR A 371 23.76 11.70 15.11
C TYR A 371 23.34 13.13 15.46
N GLN A 372 22.30 13.34 16.27
CA GLN A 372 21.69 14.66 16.49
C GLN A 372 22.60 15.71 17.14
N ASP A 373 23.71 15.29 17.77
CA ASP A 373 24.71 16.21 18.33
C ASP A 373 25.74 16.70 17.29
N ARG A 374 25.77 16.09 16.10
CA ARG A 374 26.69 16.47 15.02
C ARG A 374 26.27 17.84 14.48
N ALA A 375 27.23 18.75 14.29
CA ALA A 375 26.96 20.16 13.98
C ALA A 375 26.17 20.38 12.68
N ASP A 376 26.32 19.49 11.72
CA ASP A 376 25.61 19.47 10.43
C ASP A 376 24.23 18.78 10.50
N VAL A 377 24.05 17.82 11.41
CA VAL A 377 22.77 17.10 11.61
C VAL A 377 21.81 17.88 12.49
N LYS A 378 22.33 18.55 13.52
CA LYS A 378 21.52 19.28 14.51
C LYS A 378 20.51 20.26 13.87
N PRO A 379 20.89 21.11 12.89
CA PRO A 379 19.94 21.99 12.23
C PRO A 379 18.85 21.23 11.46
N ALA A 380 19.20 20.12 10.81
CA ALA A 380 18.22 19.30 10.08
C ALA A 380 17.19 18.68 11.03
N VAL A 381 17.64 18.12 12.16
CA VAL A 381 16.74 17.58 13.20
C VAL A 381 15.84 18.67 13.78
N GLN A 382 16.37 19.88 14.05
CA GLN A 382 15.57 20.99 14.59
C GLN A 382 14.48 21.45 13.61
N LYS A 383 14.80 21.55 12.31
CA LYS A 383 13.82 21.87 11.26
C LYS A 383 12.74 20.81 11.14
N ALA A 384 13.10 19.54 11.23
CA ALA A 384 12.16 18.42 11.18
C ALA A 384 11.18 18.42 12.35
N VAL A 385 11.68 18.70 13.56
CA VAL A 385 10.84 18.88 14.74
C VAL A 385 9.90 20.06 14.56
N ALA A 386 10.39 21.20 14.08
CA ALA A 386 9.56 22.37 13.80
C ALA A 386 8.47 22.10 12.75
N TYR A 387 8.80 21.35 11.69
CA TYR A 387 7.85 20.89 10.69
C TYR A 387 6.74 20.02 11.32
N LEU A 388 7.09 18.95 12.05
CA LEU A 388 6.10 18.10 12.71
C LEU A 388 5.23 18.90 13.69
N TYR A 389 5.82 19.89 14.35
CA TYR A 389 5.12 20.82 15.21
C TYR A 389 4.20 21.80 14.49
N ASN A 390 4.44 22.09 13.22
CA ASN A 390 3.50 22.84 12.41
C ASN A 390 2.32 21.96 11.97
N GLU A 391 2.60 20.69 11.66
CA GLU A 391 1.59 19.74 11.16
C GLU A 391 0.71 19.11 12.25
N GLN A 392 1.13 19.17 13.51
CA GLN A 392 0.35 18.60 14.61
C GLN A 392 -0.95 19.40 14.84
N LEU A 393 -2.08 18.68 14.82
CA LEU A 393 -3.41 19.23 15.01
C LEU A 393 -3.66 19.65 16.46
N GLU A 394 -4.74 20.41 16.68
CA GLU A 394 -5.13 20.86 18.02
C GLU A 394 -5.38 19.70 18.99
N ASN A 395 -5.92 18.57 18.53
CA ASN A 395 -6.13 17.38 19.36
C ASN A 395 -4.86 16.54 19.58
N GLY A 396 -3.70 16.97 19.05
CA GLY A 396 -2.43 16.27 19.12
C GLY A 396 -2.17 15.28 17.98
N GLY A 397 -3.18 14.99 17.16
CA GLY A 397 -3.08 14.10 16.01
C GLY A 397 -2.31 14.70 14.84
N PHE A 398 -2.17 13.90 13.79
CA PHE A 398 -1.46 14.28 12.57
C PHE A 398 -2.27 13.83 11.36
N SER A 399 -2.25 14.66 10.32
CA SER A 399 -2.90 14.37 9.06
C SER A 399 -1.89 13.99 7.99
N ALA A 400 -2.26 13.05 7.15
CA ALA A 400 -1.67 12.84 5.83
C ALA A 400 -2.77 13.02 4.80
N ASP A 401 -2.49 13.79 3.75
CA ASP A 401 -3.44 14.00 2.63
C ASP A 401 -4.82 14.51 3.08
N GLY A 402 -4.84 15.37 4.10
CA GLY A 402 -6.05 15.96 4.67
C GLY A 402 -6.84 15.05 5.61
N GLN A 403 -6.33 13.84 5.90
CA GLN A 403 -6.98 12.88 6.79
C GLN A 403 -6.15 12.63 8.04
N GLU A 404 -6.70 13.00 9.19
CA GLU A 404 -6.14 12.65 10.49
C GLU A 404 -6.18 11.13 10.68
N ASN A 405 -5.04 10.52 10.99
CA ASN A 405 -4.94 9.07 11.10
C ASN A 405 -3.87 8.62 12.11
N SER A 406 -4.04 7.40 12.61
CA SER A 406 -3.16 6.81 13.62
C SER A 406 -1.75 6.47 13.12
N ASN A 407 -1.60 6.16 11.82
CA ASN A 407 -0.31 5.83 11.23
C ASN A 407 0.64 7.04 11.24
N SER A 408 0.16 8.20 10.81
CA SER A 408 0.93 9.44 10.83
C SER A 408 1.25 9.91 12.25
N ALA A 409 0.28 9.78 13.18
CA ALA A 409 0.54 10.02 14.59
C ALA A 409 1.64 9.08 15.12
N ALA A 410 1.59 7.79 14.79
CA ALA A 410 2.58 6.82 15.20
C ALA A 410 3.99 7.16 14.68
N GLN A 411 4.15 7.48 13.39
CA GLN A 411 5.46 7.85 12.82
C GLN A 411 6.04 9.12 13.46
N ALA A 412 5.21 10.14 13.66
CA ALA A 412 5.62 11.37 14.34
C ALA A 412 6.10 11.08 15.77
N ILE A 413 5.35 10.26 16.53
CA ILE A 413 5.73 9.86 17.90
C ILE A 413 7.05 9.10 17.91
N ILE A 414 7.27 8.16 16.98
CA ILE A 414 8.54 7.41 16.89
C ILE A 414 9.73 8.37 16.75
N GLY A 415 9.65 9.29 15.79
CA GLY A 415 10.71 10.27 15.53
C GLY A 415 10.92 11.24 16.70
N LEU A 416 9.85 11.87 17.18
CA LEU A 416 9.90 12.89 18.24
C LEU A 416 10.40 12.32 19.57
N SER A 417 10.07 11.06 19.90
CA SER A 417 10.51 10.40 21.14
C SER A 417 12.04 10.20 21.21
N LEU A 418 12.75 10.33 20.09
CA LEU A 418 14.19 10.14 20.00
C LEU A 418 14.99 11.45 20.01
N VAL A 419 14.31 12.59 19.93
CA VAL A 419 14.94 13.91 19.98
C VAL A 419 15.11 14.36 21.43
N LYS A 420 16.32 14.81 21.80
CA LYS A 420 16.65 15.18 23.19
C LYS A 420 15.84 16.37 23.72
N ASP A 421 15.65 17.40 22.88
CA ASP A 421 15.03 18.66 23.27
C ASP A 421 13.58 18.77 22.79
N VAL A 422 12.84 17.64 22.81
CA VAL A 422 11.45 17.57 22.38
C VAL A 422 10.51 18.22 23.41
N ASP A 423 9.50 18.96 22.95
CA ASP A 423 8.39 19.44 23.77
C ASP A 423 7.55 18.25 24.26
N GLN A 424 7.67 17.97 25.56
CA GLN A 424 7.01 16.85 26.21
C GLN A 424 5.48 16.98 26.20
N ASN A 425 4.91 18.18 26.36
CA ASN A 425 3.45 18.35 26.37
C ASN A 425 2.88 18.00 24.99
N ARG A 426 3.54 18.44 23.93
CA ARG A 426 3.14 18.15 22.55
C ARG A 426 3.29 16.67 22.22
N LEU A 427 4.38 16.04 22.65
CA LEU A 427 4.60 14.60 22.48
C LEU A 427 3.53 13.78 23.23
N HIS A 428 3.26 14.10 24.50
CA HIS A 428 2.22 13.43 25.27
C HIS A 428 0.83 13.63 24.67
N LYS A 429 0.52 14.81 24.11
CA LYS A 429 -0.74 15.05 23.40
C LYS A 429 -0.87 14.17 22.15
N ALA A 430 0.21 13.97 21.41
CA ALA A 430 0.24 13.03 20.28
C ALA A 430 -0.01 11.59 20.73
N VAL A 431 0.63 11.16 21.83
CA VAL A 431 0.42 9.82 22.39
C VAL A 431 -1.03 9.64 22.88
N GLN A 432 -1.61 10.66 23.50
CA GLN A 432 -3.02 10.64 23.92
C GLN A 432 -3.96 10.49 22.72
N ASN A 433 -3.69 11.23 21.64
CA ASN A 433 -4.42 11.09 20.38
C ASN A 433 -4.29 9.66 19.84
N LEU A 434 -3.08 9.12 19.70
CA LEU A 434 -2.85 7.76 19.22
C LEU A 434 -3.61 6.71 20.05
N LEU A 435 -3.57 6.80 21.38
CA LEU A 435 -4.28 5.90 22.27
C LEU A 435 -5.81 5.91 22.07
N SER A 436 -6.38 7.00 21.56
CA SER A 436 -7.82 7.09 21.25
C SER A 436 -8.26 6.19 20.08
N TYR A 437 -7.32 5.71 19.27
CA TYR A 437 -7.58 4.78 18.17
C TYR A 437 -7.61 3.32 18.62
N GLN A 438 -7.16 3.01 19.84
CA GLN A 438 -7.11 1.63 20.31
C GLN A 438 -8.52 1.10 20.60
N LEU A 439 -8.82 -0.07 20.04
CA LEU A 439 -10.05 -0.82 20.28
C LEU A 439 -9.90 -1.72 21.52
N PRO A 440 -11.02 -2.17 22.13
CA PRO A 440 -10.97 -3.05 23.31
C PRO A 440 -10.20 -4.37 23.10
N ASN A 441 -10.12 -4.87 21.86
CA ASN A 441 -9.38 -6.08 21.49
C ASN A 441 -7.86 -5.85 21.32
N GLY A 442 -7.37 -4.62 21.50
CA GLY A 442 -5.95 -4.26 21.38
C GLY A 442 -5.51 -3.82 19.99
N GLU A 443 -6.37 -3.91 18.97
CA GLU A 443 -6.07 -3.38 17.64
C GLU A 443 -6.22 -1.85 17.61
N PHE A 444 -5.60 -1.20 16.63
CA PHE A 444 -5.76 0.23 16.39
C PHE A 444 -6.52 0.46 15.08
N LYS A 445 -7.46 1.39 15.11
CA LYS A 445 -8.13 1.93 13.92
C LYS A 445 -7.16 2.72 13.05
N TRP A 446 -7.42 2.84 11.76
CA TRP A 446 -6.69 3.77 10.89
C TRP A 446 -7.25 5.19 11.03
N LEU A 447 -8.55 5.36 10.79
CA LEU A 447 -9.26 6.64 10.92
C LEU A 447 -10.05 6.72 12.23
N PRO A 448 -10.31 7.94 12.77
CA PRO A 448 -11.07 8.09 14.01
C PRO A 448 -12.45 7.43 13.98
N GLY A 449 -13.12 7.47 12.83
CA GLY A 449 -14.47 6.96 12.61
C GLY A 449 -14.57 5.46 12.33
N ASP A 450 -13.44 4.77 12.12
CA ASP A 450 -13.46 3.34 11.82
C ASP A 450 -14.05 2.54 12.99
N GLN A 451 -14.68 1.41 12.69
CA GLN A 451 -15.23 0.50 13.71
C GLN A 451 -14.34 -0.72 13.94
N ASN A 452 -13.43 -1.01 13.01
CA ASN A 452 -12.54 -2.18 13.02
C ASN A 452 -11.07 -1.74 13.08
N GLY A 453 -10.22 -2.63 13.58
CA GLY A 453 -8.78 -2.44 13.57
C GLY A 453 -8.20 -2.54 12.16
N SER A 454 -7.06 -1.88 11.96
CA SER A 454 -6.21 -2.03 10.78
C SER A 454 -4.89 -2.69 11.20
N GLY A 455 -4.44 -3.71 10.48
CA GLY A 455 -3.19 -4.42 10.80
C GLY A 455 -1.99 -3.46 10.82
N MET A 456 -1.84 -2.62 9.79
CA MET A 456 -0.75 -1.65 9.72
C MET A 456 -0.83 -0.58 10.82
N ALA A 457 -2.04 -0.06 11.11
CA ALA A 457 -2.23 0.89 12.21
C ALA A 457 -1.83 0.26 13.55
N THR A 458 -2.23 -0.99 13.77
CA THR A 458 -1.93 -1.75 14.98
C THR A 458 -0.43 -1.99 15.15
N GLU A 459 0.25 -2.40 14.07
CA GLU A 459 1.71 -2.56 14.03
C GLU A 459 2.44 -1.26 14.38
N GLN A 460 2.14 -0.17 13.67
CA GLN A 460 2.86 1.09 13.85
C GLN A 460 2.55 1.74 15.20
N ALA A 461 1.31 1.64 15.68
CA ALA A 461 0.94 2.14 17.01
C ALA A 461 1.71 1.41 18.12
N LEU A 462 1.88 0.09 18.03
CA LEU A 462 2.69 -0.65 18.99
C LEU A 462 4.13 -0.14 19.00
N LEU A 463 4.75 0.03 17.82
CA LEU A 463 6.12 0.56 17.72
C LEU A 463 6.24 1.96 18.32
N ALA A 464 5.27 2.84 18.05
CA ALA A 464 5.24 4.18 18.59
C ALA A 464 5.12 4.21 20.12
N LEU A 465 4.25 3.38 20.70
CA LEU A 465 4.09 3.30 22.16
C LEU A 465 5.33 2.73 22.85
N ILE A 466 5.95 1.71 22.25
CA ILE A 466 7.22 1.17 22.76
C ILE A 466 8.33 2.22 22.66
N GLN A 467 8.42 2.94 21.53
CA GLN A 467 9.43 4.00 21.37
C GLN A 467 9.20 5.16 22.34
N PHE A 468 7.95 5.55 22.57
CA PHE A 468 7.59 6.57 23.55
C PHE A 468 7.98 6.15 24.98
N LYS A 469 7.84 4.87 25.32
CA LYS A 469 8.27 4.33 26.61
C LYS A 469 9.80 4.40 26.79
N GLU A 470 10.56 4.30 25.71
CA GLU A 470 12.03 4.32 25.67
C GLU A 470 12.59 5.65 25.14
N LEU A 471 12.18 6.79 25.73
CA LEU A 471 12.62 8.12 25.29
C LEU A 471 14.15 8.22 25.13
N GLY A 472 14.58 8.75 23.99
CA GLY A 472 16.00 8.92 23.64
C GLY A 472 16.76 7.62 23.32
N LYS A 473 16.11 6.46 23.39
CA LYS A 473 16.71 5.15 23.07
C LYS A 473 15.97 4.50 21.90
N SER A 474 16.66 4.28 20.79
CA SER A 474 16.06 3.71 19.59
C SER A 474 15.59 2.27 19.82
N ILE A 475 14.33 1.98 19.48
CA ILE A 475 13.81 0.60 19.43
C ILE A 475 14.51 -0.26 18.38
N TYR A 476 15.28 0.37 17.48
CA TYR A 476 16.10 -0.29 16.49
C TYR A 476 17.51 -0.63 17.01
N ASP A 477 17.91 -0.27 18.24
CA ASP A 477 19.28 -0.50 18.75
C ASP A 477 19.39 -1.78 19.61
N TRP A 478 20.01 -2.83 19.08
CA TRP A 478 20.35 -4.08 19.77
C TRP A 478 21.84 -4.19 20.12
N SER A 479 22.62 -3.12 19.99
CA SER A 479 24.07 -3.17 20.25
C SER A 479 24.41 -3.56 21.70
N ASN A 480 23.51 -3.29 22.64
CA ASN A 480 23.66 -3.62 24.06
C ASN A 480 22.91 -4.89 24.49
N VAL A 481 22.31 -5.64 23.55
CA VAL A 481 21.58 -6.87 23.86
C VAL A 481 22.54 -8.05 23.81
N VAL A 482 22.85 -8.61 24.98
CA VAL A 482 23.58 -9.88 25.10
C VAL A 482 22.61 -11.01 24.72
N ILE A 483 22.99 -11.80 23.71
CA ILE A 483 22.17 -12.91 23.23
C ILE A 483 22.80 -14.21 23.74
N ASP A 484 22.07 -14.96 24.56
CA ASP A 484 22.53 -16.25 25.09
C ASP A 484 22.56 -17.34 24.00
N GLU A 485 21.67 -17.27 23.00
CA GLU A 485 21.62 -18.21 21.87
C GLU A 485 21.22 -17.50 20.57
N VAL A 486 22.12 -17.50 19.59
CA VAL A 486 21.91 -16.90 18.26
C VAL A 486 21.32 -17.96 17.34
N ILE A 487 20.13 -17.68 16.77
CA ILE A 487 19.55 -18.52 15.73
C ILE A 487 20.43 -18.38 14.49
N LYS A 488 20.97 -19.51 14.01
CA LYS A 488 21.74 -19.57 12.76
C LYS A 488 20.79 -19.92 11.61
N PRO A 489 20.46 -18.98 10.71
CA PRO A 489 19.64 -19.29 9.54
C PRO A 489 20.43 -20.20 8.59
N LYS A 490 20.13 -21.50 8.64
CA LYS A 490 20.79 -22.50 7.79
C LYS A 490 20.32 -22.39 6.34
N PRO A 491 21.17 -22.72 5.36
CA PRO A 491 20.75 -22.87 3.98
C PRO A 491 19.61 -23.88 3.84
N ILE A 492 18.69 -23.68 2.90
CA ILE A 492 17.73 -24.74 2.56
C ILE A 492 18.50 -25.89 1.92
N GLU A 493 18.53 -27.04 2.59
CA GLU A 493 18.96 -28.29 1.94
C GLU A 493 18.00 -28.57 0.77
N GLN A 494 18.55 -28.63 -0.46
CA GLN A 494 17.77 -29.07 -1.61
C GLN A 494 17.22 -30.47 -1.29
N PRO A 495 15.93 -30.75 -1.51
CA PRO A 495 15.46 -32.12 -1.39
C PRO A 495 16.31 -32.98 -2.32
N GLU A 496 16.91 -34.05 -1.77
CA GLU A 496 17.64 -35.04 -2.55
C GLU A 496 16.78 -35.39 -3.76
N LYS A 497 17.34 -35.22 -4.97
CA LYS A 497 16.73 -35.76 -6.18
C LYS A 497 16.49 -37.25 -5.90
N ILE A 498 15.22 -37.63 -5.77
CA ILE A 498 14.83 -39.02 -5.93
C ILE A 498 15.26 -39.37 -7.36
N VAL A 499 16.38 -40.08 -7.48
CA VAL A 499 16.81 -40.68 -8.74
C VAL A 499 15.79 -41.78 -9.02
N GLU A 500 14.84 -41.51 -9.91
CA GLU A 500 14.05 -42.57 -10.51
C GLU A 500 15.03 -43.55 -11.19
N PRO A 501 14.93 -44.87 -10.93
CA PRO A 501 15.80 -45.82 -11.59
C PRO A 501 15.53 -45.79 -13.10
N GLU A 502 16.58 -45.50 -13.88
CA GLU A 502 16.55 -45.61 -15.33
C GLU A 502 16.17 -47.05 -15.72
N ASN A 503 14.98 -47.21 -16.32
CA ASN A 503 14.60 -48.43 -17.01
C ASN A 503 15.50 -48.59 -18.25
N ASN A 504 16.63 -49.25 -18.07
CA ASN A 504 17.38 -49.84 -19.18
C ASN A 504 16.61 -51.07 -19.67
N VAL A 505 15.84 -50.87 -20.74
CA VAL A 505 15.35 -51.97 -21.59
C VAL A 505 16.57 -52.57 -22.27
N VAL A 506 17.03 -53.72 -21.76
CA VAL A 506 17.94 -54.61 -22.48
C VAL A 506 17.13 -55.80 -22.93
N ASP A 507 16.87 -55.85 -24.23
CA ASP A 507 16.38 -57.04 -24.91
C ASP A 507 17.37 -58.18 -24.69
N LYS A 508 16.89 -59.29 -24.10
CA LYS A 508 17.59 -60.58 -24.17
C LYS A 508 16.61 -61.67 -24.54
N GLU A 509 16.94 -62.31 -25.66
CA GLU A 509 16.36 -63.56 -26.16
C GLU A 509 16.40 -64.67 -25.10
N VAL A 510 15.36 -65.49 -25.20
CA VAL A 510 14.99 -66.62 -24.36
C VAL A 510 15.96 -67.80 -24.52
N THR A 511 16.28 -68.49 -23.42
CA THR A 511 16.44 -69.95 -23.42
C THR A 511 16.15 -70.53 -22.02
N GLU A 512 15.53 -71.72 -22.03
CA GLU A 512 14.67 -72.34 -21.01
C GLU A 512 15.33 -72.98 -19.77
N GLU A 513 14.56 -73.01 -18.66
CA GLU A 513 14.29 -74.09 -17.64
C GLU A 513 15.40 -74.97 -16.99
N PRO A 514 15.11 -75.72 -15.90
CA PRO A 514 14.36 -75.41 -14.66
C PRO A 514 15.06 -75.95 -13.38
N GLU A 515 14.57 -75.63 -12.17
CA GLU A 515 14.28 -76.58 -11.05
C GLU A 515 14.20 -75.92 -9.64
N GLU A 516 12.99 -76.09 -9.10
CA GLU A 516 12.53 -76.35 -7.74
C GLU A 516 13.42 -76.38 -6.46
N GLN A 517 12.80 -75.84 -5.40
CA GLN A 517 12.73 -76.29 -4.01
C GLN A 517 13.92 -76.08 -3.04
N LYS A 518 13.70 -75.24 -2.01
CA LYS A 518 13.38 -75.70 -0.63
C LYS A 518 13.18 -74.54 0.35
N GLN A 519 12.05 -74.60 1.06
CA GLN A 519 11.79 -73.89 2.31
C GLN A 519 12.68 -74.44 3.44
N VAL A 520 13.14 -73.56 4.36
CA VAL A 520 13.27 -73.89 5.79
C VAL A 520 12.85 -72.68 6.63
N GLN A 521 11.93 -72.95 7.55
CA GLN A 521 11.33 -72.14 8.62
C GLN A 521 12.40 -71.66 9.63
N GLN A 522 12.37 -70.43 10.14
CA GLN A 522 11.53 -69.91 11.25
C GLN A 522 11.79 -70.56 12.63
N GLU A 523 12.25 -69.75 13.58
CA GLU A 523 11.94 -69.84 15.03
C GLU A 523 11.80 -68.39 15.54
N THR A 524 10.57 -67.88 15.73
CA THR A 524 9.67 -68.00 16.90
C THR A 524 10.00 -67.04 18.06
N LYS A 525 9.14 -66.04 18.24
CA LYS A 525 8.16 -65.89 19.34
C LYS A 525 7.49 -64.52 19.20
N ASP A 526 6.20 -64.51 18.85
CA ASP A 526 5.04 -64.49 19.78
C ASP A 526 5.07 -63.23 20.68
N ASP A 527 4.03 -62.39 20.73
CA ASP A 527 2.65 -62.82 20.94
C ASP A 527 1.59 -61.89 20.31
N ASN A 528 0.59 -62.58 19.73
CA ASN A 528 -0.86 -62.37 19.76
C ASN A 528 -1.50 -61.08 19.17
N LEU A 529 -2.19 -61.15 18.02
CA LEU A 529 -3.57 -61.67 17.73
C LEU A 529 -4.67 -60.66 18.16
N LYS A 530 -5.78 -60.39 17.44
CA LYS A 530 -6.51 -61.02 16.31
C LYS A 530 -7.49 -59.94 15.73
N VAL A 531 -7.60 -59.73 14.41
CA VAL A 531 -8.56 -60.36 13.44
C VAL A 531 -9.98 -59.74 13.58
N VAL A 532 -10.68 -59.23 12.55
CA VAL A 532 -11.11 -59.82 11.27
C VAL A 532 -11.43 -58.71 10.25
N VAL A 533 -11.12 -58.98 8.98
CA VAL A 533 -11.51 -58.28 7.74
C VAL A 533 -12.82 -58.86 7.23
N ASP A 534 -13.72 -58.05 6.65
CA ASP A 534 -14.59 -58.54 5.57
C ASP A 534 -14.91 -57.46 4.52
N ASN A 535 -15.04 -57.95 3.29
CA ASN A 535 -14.85 -57.31 1.99
C ASN A 535 -16.14 -56.78 1.30
N GLU A 536 -15.95 -55.83 0.37
CA GLU A 536 -16.59 -55.70 -0.98
C GLU A 536 -18.10 -55.29 -1.13
N PRO A 537 -18.63 -54.93 -2.35
CA PRO A 537 -18.50 -53.62 -3.00
C PRO A 537 -19.83 -53.04 -3.59
N VAL A 538 -19.74 -51.88 -4.29
CA VAL A 538 -20.67 -51.31 -5.32
C VAL A 538 -21.99 -50.61 -4.88
N LYS A 539 -22.16 -49.31 -5.25
CA LYS A 539 -23.18 -48.75 -6.20
C LYS A 539 -23.47 -47.25 -6.01
N ASN A 540 -23.46 -46.53 -7.14
CA ASN A 540 -23.93 -45.16 -7.33
C ASN A 540 -25.44 -44.98 -7.01
N LYS A 541 -25.82 -43.92 -6.28
CA LYS A 541 -26.97 -43.03 -6.58
C LYS A 541 -27.04 -41.78 -5.67
N LYS A 542 -27.57 -40.70 -6.26
CA LYS A 542 -27.73 -39.31 -5.75
C LYS A 542 -28.73 -39.16 -4.59
N SER A 543 -28.46 -38.18 -3.69
CA SER A 543 -29.32 -37.02 -3.30
C SER A 543 -29.34 -36.71 -1.78
N GLY A 544 -29.19 -35.43 -1.40
CA GLY A 544 -29.88 -34.82 -0.24
C GLY A 544 -29.06 -34.37 1.00
N ASN A 545 -28.92 -33.03 1.14
CA ASN A 545 -28.69 -32.15 2.32
C ASN A 545 -28.30 -32.69 3.73
N GLY A 546 -27.35 -31.98 4.39
CA GLY A 546 -27.34 -31.79 5.87
C GLY A 546 -25.98 -31.70 6.57
N SER A 547 -25.50 -30.47 6.84
CA SER A 547 -24.62 -29.96 7.94
C SER A 547 -23.49 -30.79 8.61
N MET A 548 -22.25 -30.22 8.49
CA MET A 548 -21.12 -30.01 9.45
C MET A 548 -20.43 -31.16 10.23
N LEU A 549 -19.15 -31.47 9.86
CA LEU A 549 -17.81 -31.19 10.50
C LEU A 549 -17.28 -32.32 11.43
N PRO A 550 -15.95 -32.63 11.52
CA PRO A 550 -14.79 -31.71 11.42
C PRO A 550 -13.53 -32.18 10.62
N LYS A 551 -12.66 -31.20 10.34
CA LYS A 551 -11.17 -31.17 10.17
C LYS A 551 -10.45 -32.25 9.31
N THR A 552 -9.74 -31.80 8.27
CA THR A 552 -8.27 -31.58 8.23
C THR A 552 -7.82 -31.62 6.78
N GLY A 553 -7.18 -30.56 6.30
CA GLY A 553 -6.61 -30.52 4.96
C GLY A 553 -5.91 -29.20 4.75
N ALA A 554 -4.63 -29.14 5.15
CA ALA A 554 -3.71 -28.13 4.68
C ALA A 554 -3.69 -28.19 3.14
N SER A 555 -4.09 -27.11 2.48
CA SER A 555 -3.70 -26.85 1.10
C SER A 555 -2.75 -25.67 1.10
N SER A 556 -1.53 -25.99 0.68
CA SER A 556 -0.49 -25.07 0.25
C SER A 556 -1.04 -24.11 -0.80
N HIS A 557 -1.39 -22.89 -0.40
CA HIS A 557 -1.37 -21.75 -1.30
C HIS A 557 -0.51 -20.65 -0.68
N SER A 558 0.44 -20.21 -1.49
CA SER A 558 1.54 -19.32 -1.21
C SER A 558 1.13 -18.01 -0.52
N ALA A 559 1.69 -17.78 0.68
CA ALA A 559 1.75 -16.49 1.36
C ALA A 559 2.68 -15.50 0.61
N ALA A 560 2.28 -15.10 -0.60
CA ALA A 560 3.06 -14.21 -1.46
C ALA A 560 2.33 -12.92 -1.87
N THR A 561 1.14 -12.66 -1.33
CA THR A 561 0.26 -11.56 -1.80
C THR A 561 -0.07 -10.48 -0.77
N GLU A 562 0.50 -10.50 0.45
CA GLU A 562 0.04 -9.60 1.51
C GLU A 562 0.97 -8.43 1.88
N VAL A 563 2.13 -8.26 1.23
CA VAL A 563 3.07 -7.17 1.62
C VAL A 563 3.00 -5.93 0.69
N GLY A 564 2.13 -5.94 -0.33
CA GLY A 564 2.01 -4.82 -1.29
C GLY A 564 0.78 -3.91 -1.12
N MET A 565 -0.23 -4.32 -0.35
CA MET A 565 -1.55 -3.64 -0.37
C MET A 565 -1.74 -2.55 0.70
N GLY A 566 -0.81 -2.39 1.64
CA GLY A 566 -0.90 -1.34 2.66
C GLY A 566 -0.60 0.09 2.15
N VAL A 567 -0.02 0.22 0.95
CA VAL A 567 0.31 1.52 0.33
C VAL A 567 -0.80 1.99 -0.63
N LEU A 568 -1.74 1.11 -1.00
CA LEU A 568 -2.69 1.32 -2.10
C LEU A 568 -4.02 1.98 -1.70
N CYS A 569 -4.33 2.15 -0.41
CA CYS A 569 -5.52 2.91 0.01
C CYS A 569 -5.25 4.42 0.21
N ILE A 570 -3.99 4.86 0.15
CA ILE A 570 -3.59 6.23 0.53
C ILE A 570 -3.49 7.16 -0.69
N ALA A 571 -3.09 6.66 -1.87
CA ALA A 571 -2.94 7.47 -3.07
C ALA A 571 -4.28 7.95 -3.69
N SER A 572 -5.38 7.21 -3.51
CA SER A 572 -6.67 7.48 -4.17
C SER A 572 -7.43 8.67 -3.55
N ALA A 573 -7.19 8.97 -2.28
CA ALA A 573 -7.90 10.04 -1.56
C ALA A 573 -7.35 11.44 -1.86
N TYR A 574 -6.06 11.56 -2.19
CA TYR A 574 -5.37 12.84 -2.42
C TYR A 574 -5.89 13.59 -3.68
N VAL A 575 -6.35 12.87 -4.71
CA VAL A 575 -6.82 13.48 -5.97
C VAL A 575 -8.26 14.00 -5.88
N LEU A 576 -9.11 13.42 -5.03
CA LEU A 576 -10.53 13.80 -4.91
C LEU A 576 -10.75 15.10 -4.12
N TRP A 577 -9.83 15.47 -3.21
CA TRP A 577 -10.00 16.68 -2.39
C TRP A 577 -9.67 17.99 -3.13
N ARG A 578 -8.70 17.98 -4.07
CA ARG A 578 -8.33 19.19 -4.84
C ARG A 578 -9.41 19.70 -5.81
N ARG A 579 -10.44 18.91 -6.16
CA ARG A 579 -11.55 19.36 -7.03
C ARG A 579 -12.71 20.03 -6.28
N LYS A 580 -12.70 20.08 -4.95
CA LYS A 580 -13.78 20.73 -4.17
C LYS A 580 -13.39 22.11 -3.60
N ALA A 581 -12.12 22.49 -3.74
CA ALA A 581 -11.57 23.77 -3.25
C ALA A 581 -11.03 24.68 -4.38
N ALA A 582 -11.39 24.41 -5.64
CA ALA A 582 -11.17 25.30 -6.79
C ALA A 582 -12.49 25.58 -7.50
#